data_AF-A0A1I4EVY0-F1
#
_entry.id   AF-A0A1I4EVY0-F1
#
_cell.length_a   1.000
_cell.length_b   1.000
_cell.length_c   1.000
_cell.angle_alpha   90.00
_cell.angle_beta   90.00
_cell.angle_gamma   90.00
#
_symmetry.space_group_name_H-M   'P 1'
#
loop_
_entity.id
_entity.type
_entity.pdbx_description
1 polymer ?
#
loop_
_entity_poly.entity_id
_entity_poly.type
_entity_poly.pdbx_seq_one_letter_code
_entity_poly.pdbx_strand_id
1 'polypeptide(L)'
;MADPTPVLPYDASHPDHARYQKVFDGVKATGQWNDAESRNVAAGLYDQLKRNPQMGDFDRIVVGKPDAAVPSVFAMKGAGTPPDAQPWVSVPTAMAKTSADQTLSAYAHTPQVGKDGYLTDPGITKQPIAALEKGTLKDVHAVVMHRTEGSTAQGALNSFKTGTGTHFLIDKDGTIYQTASLNQQTQHVGKIRGRCVEEGNCSKEEKAFFDKTGWNPKAIHDHEKAKPYPDRFPMNSDSVGIEVVGSYNSKTKTWDAPTPEQTASINKLVGTLQKEYGLNDKDVYKHDAISYKTLGEGADLYVPGNRTPPAPVVQPSGPTR
;
A
#
# COMPACT_ATOMS: atom_id res chain seq x y z
N MET A 1 -5.26 16.95 6.61
CA MET A 1 -4.97 15.63 6.02
C MET A 1 -4.56 15.90 4.59
N ALA A 2 -3.37 15.49 4.16
CA ALA A 2 -2.97 15.67 2.77
C ALA A 2 -3.82 14.74 1.89
N ASP A 3 -4.27 15.21 0.73
CA ASP A 3 -4.80 14.32 -0.30
C ASP A 3 -3.77 13.22 -0.60
N PRO A 4 -4.16 11.98 -0.97
CA PRO A 4 -3.21 10.98 -1.43
C PRO A 4 -2.50 11.63 -2.58
N THR A 5 -1.19 11.50 -2.56
CA THR A 5 -0.39 11.83 -3.70
C THR A 5 -0.98 11.05 -4.87
N PRO A 6 -1.62 11.73 -5.83
CA PRO A 6 -2.15 11.06 -7.00
C PRO A 6 -0.98 10.36 -7.69
N VAL A 7 -1.12 9.08 -8.04
CA VAL A 7 -0.06 8.42 -8.80
C VAL A 7 -0.12 8.95 -10.22
N LEU A 8 1.01 9.35 -10.76
CA LEU A 8 1.13 9.90 -12.10
C LEU A 8 1.65 8.82 -13.06
N PRO A 9 1.43 8.92 -14.37
CA PRO A 9 1.91 7.96 -15.36
C PRO A 9 3.38 7.53 -15.25
N TYR A 10 4.27 8.35 -14.68
CA TYR A 10 5.65 7.92 -14.45
C TYR A 10 5.86 7.01 -13.23
N ASP A 11 4.88 6.90 -12.34
CA ASP A 11 4.93 6.04 -11.17
C ASP A 11 4.63 4.61 -11.57
N ALA A 12 5.41 3.65 -11.04
CA ALA A 12 5.26 2.23 -11.39
C ALA A 12 3.86 1.67 -11.14
N SER A 13 3.14 2.25 -10.16
CA SER A 13 1.77 1.88 -9.82
C SER A 13 0.69 2.62 -10.60
N HIS A 14 1.03 3.40 -11.63
CA HIS A 14 0.01 3.99 -12.47
C HIS A 14 -0.45 3.00 -13.56
N PRO A 15 -1.76 2.88 -13.88
CA PRO A 15 -2.25 1.95 -14.91
C PRO A 15 -1.59 2.13 -16.28
N ASP A 16 -1.28 3.37 -16.66
CA ASP A 16 -0.57 3.69 -17.91
C ASP A 16 0.97 3.71 -17.78
N HIS A 17 1.55 3.20 -16.68
CA HIS A 17 3.00 3.27 -16.44
C HIS A 17 3.82 2.65 -17.57
N ALA A 18 3.47 1.44 -18.01
CA ALA A 18 4.20 0.77 -19.09
C ALA A 18 4.22 1.62 -20.38
N ARG A 19 3.11 2.30 -20.68
CA ARG A 19 3.00 3.20 -21.84
C ARG A 19 3.89 4.43 -21.66
N TYR A 20 3.86 5.06 -20.49
CA TYR A 20 4.71 6.21 -20.19
C TYR A 20 6.19 5.83 -20.20
N GLN A 21 6.57 4.71 -19.59
CA GLN A 21 7.94 4.22 -19.50
C GLN A 21 8.53 3.99 -20.90
N LYS A 22 7.75 3.41 -21.83
CA LYS A 22 8.16 3.29 -23.25
C LYS A 22 8.50 4.65 -23.87
N VAL A 23 7.70 5.70 -23.59
CA VAL A 23 7.97 7.06 -24.08
C VAL A 23 9.24 7.62 -23.43
N PHE A 24 9.39 7.48 -22.12
CA PHE A 24 10.56 7.93 -21.39
C PHE A 24 11.85 7.28 -21.89
N ASP A 25 11.86 5.96 -22.07
CA ASP A 25 13.00 5.22 -22.57
C ASP A 25 13.38 5.67 -23.99
N GLY A 26 12.38 5.90 -24.85
CA GLY A 26 12.61 6.42 -26.20
C GLY A 26 13.17 7.85 -26.20
N VAL A 27 12.73 8.73 -25.29
CA VAL A 27 13.31 10.07 -25.13
C VAL A 27 14.75 9.99 -24.61
N LYS A 28 14.99 9.16 -23.59
CA LYS A 28 16.31 8.97 -22.98
C LYS A 28 17.32 8.41 -23.97
N ALA A 29 16.88 7.50 -24.85
CA ALA A 29 17.71 6.94 -25.92
C ALA A 29 18.20 7.98 -26.94
N THR A 30 17.61 9.18 -26.99
CA THR A 30 18.11 10.27 -27.85
C THR A 30 19.39 10.91 -27.32
N GLY A 31 19.70 10.75 -26.03
CA GLY A 31 20.90 11.29 -25.38
C GLY A 31 20.93 12.82 -25.24
N GLN A 32 19.83 13.53 -25.51
CA GLN A 32 19.80 15.00 -25.43
C GLN A 32 19.69 15.56 -24.01
N TRP A 33 19.16 14.79 -23.06
CA TRP A 33 18.73 15.28 -21.76
C TRP A 33 19.16 14.36 -20.61
N ASN A 34 19.25 14.92 -19.41
CA ASN A 34 19.33 14.11 -18.19
C ASN A 34 17.97 13.43 -17.89
N ASP A 35 17.90 12.60 -16.85
CA ASP A 35 16.68 11.84 -16.51
C ASP A 35 15.49 12.74 -16.13
N ALA A 36 15.71 13.85 -15.43
CA ALA A 36 14.62 14.76 -15.05
C ALA A 36 14.06 15.51 -16.27
N GLU A 37 14.94 16.02 -17.13
CA GLU A 37 14.56 16.68 -18.38
C GLU A 37 13.90 15.70 -19.36
N SER A 38 14.42 14.47 -19.46
CA SER A 38 13.81 13.41 -20.28
C SER A 38 12.40 13.06 -19.79
N ARG A 39 12.19 13.05 -18.47
CA ARG A 39 10.86 12.84 -17.86
C ARG A 39 9.88 13.95 -18.24
N ASN A 40 10.33 15.19 -18.25
CA ASN A 40 9.53 16.34 -18.63
C ASN A 40 9.12 16.30 -20.12
N VAL A 41 10.07 16.00 -21.02
CA VAL A 41 9.78 15.83 -22.46
C VAL A 41 8.85 14.63 -22.70
N ALA A 42 9.10 13.50 -22.03
CA ALA A 42 8.27 12.30 -22.12
C ALA A 42 6.83 12.55 -21.66
N ALA A 43 6.64 13.37 -20.61
CA ALA A 43 5.31 13.79 -20.16
C ALA A 43 4.54 14.57 -21.24
N GLY A 44 5.22 15.48 -21.94
CA GLY A 44 4.63 16.19 -23.08
C GLY A 44 4.22 15.24 -24.21
N LEU A 45 5.10 14.33 -24.63
CA LEU A 45 4.79 13.37 -25.68
C LEU A 45 3.66 12.42 -25.26
N TYR A 46 3.66 11.97 -24.01
CA TYR A 46 2.59 11.16 -23.46
C TYR A 46 1.23 11.88 -23.52
N ASP A 47 1.15 13.15 -23.12
CA ASP A 47 -0.06 13.96 -23.23
C ASP A 47 -0.55 14.06 -24.68
N GLN A 48 0.35 14.31 -25.64
CA GLN A 48 -0.01 14.31 -27.06
C GLN A 48 -0.52 12.96 -27.55
N LEU A 49 0.10 11.85 -27.12
CA LEU A 49 -0.37 10.50 -27.46
C LEU A 49 -1.75 10.20 -26.87
N LYS A 50 -2.06 10.68 -25.66
CA LYS A 50 -3.38 10.51 -25.04
C LYS A 50 -4.46 11.34 -25.74
N ARG A 51 -4.14 12.56 -26.17
CA ARG A 51 -5.06 13.44 -26.92
C ARG A 51 -5.30 12.98 -28.36
N ASN A 52 -4.39 12.18 -28.91
CA ASN A 52 -4.47 11.67 -30.28
C ASN A 52 -4.57 10.14 -30.29
N PRO A 53 -5.68 9.54 -29.80
CA PRO A 53 -5.80 8.08 -29.64
C PRO A 53 -5.68 7.31 -30.97
N GLN A 54 -6.03 7.96 -32.09
CA GLN A 54 -5.84 7.45 -33.45
C GLN A 54 -4.38 7.25 -33.86
N MET A 55 -3.43 7.88 -33.16
CA MET A 55 -2.00 7.54 -33.28
C MET A 55 -1.73 6.09 -32.85
N GLY A 56 -2.49 5.57 -31.88
CA GLY A 56 -2.26 4.23 -31.32
C GLY A 56 -0.92 4.16 -30.57
N ASP A 57 -0.06 3.22 -30.98
CA ASP A 57 1.31 3.07 -30.46
C ASP A 57 2.34 3.79 -31.38
N PHE A 58 3.59 3.90 -30.95
CA PHE A 58 4.70 4.47 -31.73
C PHE A 58 5.86 3.48 -31.84
N ASP A 59 6.65 3.61 -32.90
CA ASP A 59 7.80 2.73 -33.18
C ASP A 59 9.12 3.35 -32.72
N ARG A 60 9.22 4.68 -32.72
CA ARG A 60 10.44 5.39 -32.32
C ARG A 60 10.19 6.84 -31.91
N ILE A 61 11.18 7.40 -31.22
CA ILE A 61 11.26 8.82 -30.85
C ILE A 61 12.47 9.44 -31.56
N VAL A 62 12.26 10.62 -32.18
CA VAL A 62 13.28 11.32 -32.97
C VAL A 62 13.34 12.78 -32.54
N VAL A 63 14.55 13.32 -32.39
CA VAL A 63 14.76 14.75 -32.16
C VAL A 63 14.89 15.44 -33.52
N GLY A 64 14.07 16.46 -33.74
CA GLY A 64 14.11 17.29 -34.94
C GLY A 64 15.36 18.17 -34.99
N LYS A 65 15.52 18.90 -36.11
CA LYS A 65 16.68 19.78 -36.27
C LYS A 65 16.66 20.93 -35.25
N PRO A 66 17.81 21.27 -34.65
CA PRO A 66 17.90 22.33 -33.64
C PRO A 66 17.69 23.75 -34.19
N ASP A 67 17.85 23.94 -35.50
CA ASP A 67 17.66 25.21 -36.22
C ASP A 67 16.23 25.39 -36.79
N ALA A 68 15.34 24.42 -36.55
CA ALA A 68 13.93 24.57 -36.89
C ALA A 68 13.33 25.76 -36.13
N ALA A 69 12.33 26.43 -36.73
CA ALA A 69 11.62 27.54 -36.09
C ALA A 69 11.06 27.16 -34.69
N VAL A 70 10.66 25.89 -34.52
CA VAL A 70 10.32 25.29 -33.23
C VAL A 70 11.03 23.94 -33.12
N PRO A 71 12.20 23.88 -32.46
CA PRO A 71 12.90 22.63 -32.22
C PRO A 71 12.01 21.68 -31.43
N SER A 72 11.81 20.45 -31.92
CA SER A 72 10.78 19.54 -31.41
C SER A 72 11.26 18.09 -31.36
N VAL A 73 10.60 17.31 -30.51
CA VAL A 73 10.74 15.86 -30.41
C VAL A 73 9.48 15.21 -30.93
N PHE A 74 9.64 14.12 -31.68
CA PHE A 74 8.55 13.46 -32.39
C PHE A 74 8.43 12.00 -31.94
N ALA A 75 7.21 11.56 -31.63
CA ALA A 75 6.87 10.14 -31.55
C ALA A 75 6.21 9.72 -32.86
N MET A 76 6.75 8.70 -33.52
CA MET A 76 6.44 8.38 -34.91
C MET A 76 6.12 6.90 -35.12
N LYS A 77 5.26 6.60 -36.10
CA LYS A 77 5.09 5.27 -36.69
C LYS A 77 5.95 5.10 -37.95
N GLY A 78 6.45 3.89 -38.17
CA GLY A 78 7.23 3.47 -39.33
C GLY A 78 8.75 3.72 -39.24
N ALA A 79 9.49 3.05 -40.13
CA ALA A 79 10.96 2.99 -40.11
C ALA A 79 11.68 4.07 -40.97
N GLY A 80 10.99 4.92 -41.74
CA GLY A 80 11.60 5.83 -42.73
C GLY A 80 11.63 7.32 -42.34
N THR A 81 12.49 8.15 -42.95
CA THR A 81 12.54 9.63 -42.80
C THR A 81 11.13 10.23 -42.73
N PRO A 82 10.81 11.19 -41.83
CA PRO A 82 9.44 11.63 -41.59
C PRO A 82 8.70 11.91 -42.90
N PRO A 83 7.71 11.09 -43.26
CA PRO A 83 6.90 11.41 -44.42
C PRO A 83 5.97 12.54 -44.00
N ASP A 84 5.67 13.43 -44.93
CA ASP A 84 4.65 14.46 -44.82
C ASP A 84 3.23 13.88 -44.52
N ALA A 85 3.09 12.54 -44.39
CA ALA A 85 1.84 11.80 -44.29
C ALA A 85 1.81 10.64 -43.26
N GLN A 86 2.85 10.39 -42.45
CA GLN A 86 2.73 9.38 -41.36
C GLN A 86 2.05 10.01 -40.14
N PRO A 87 1.30 9.23 -39.34
CA PRO A 87 0.81 9.73 -38.07
C PRO A 87 2.01 9.92 -37.14
N TRP A 88 2.19 11.14 -36.64
CA TRP A 88 3.16 11.49 -35.62
C TRP A 88 2.55 12.51 -34.66
N VAL A 89 3.09 12.55 -33.46
CA VAL A 89 2.85 13.63 -32.50
C VAL A 89 4.18 14.25 -32.12
N SER A 90 4.16 15.53 -31.73
CA SER A 90 5.37 16.24 -31.37
C SER A 90 5.18 17.14 -30.16
N VAL A 91 6.29 17.39 -29.46
CA VAL A 91 6.38 18.47 -28.48
C VAL A 91 7.63 19.30 -28.68
N PRO A 92 7.63 20.60 -28.36
CA PRO A 92 8.84 21.41 -28.37
C PRO A 92 9.89 20.86 -27.42
N THR A 93 11.18 20.97 -27.76
CA THR A 93 12.30 20.61 -26.87
C THR A 93 12.27 21.41 -25.56
N ALA A 94 11.65 22.59 -25.57
CA ALA A 94 11.43 23.42 -24.39
C ALA A 94 10.59 22.73 -23.30
N MET A 95 9.85 21.66 -23.63
CA MET A 95 9.15 20.84 -22.63
C MET A 95 10.08 20.27 -21.56
N ALA A 96 11.38 20.14 -21.83
CA ALA A 96 12.37 19.77 -20.81
C ALA A 96 12.34 20.66 -19.55
N LYS A 97 11.80 21.89 -19.66
CA LYS A 97 11.68 22.86 -18.56
C LYS A 97 10.31 22.87 -17.86
N THR A 98 9.31 22.14 -18.39
CA THR A 98 7.98 22.04 -17.80
C THR A 98 7.90 20.76 -16.97
N SER A 99 7.60 20.87 -15.67
CA SER A 99 7.56 19.69 -14.80
C SER A 99 6.60 18.62 -15.32
N ALA A 100 7.04 17.36 -15.26
CA ALA A 100 6.21 16.21 -15.52
C ALA A 100 4.96 16.19 -14.63
N ASP A 101 5.06 16.57 -13.34
CA ASP A 101 3.91 16.66 -12.44
C ASP A 101 2.81 17.58 -12.99
N GLN A 102 3.21 18.77 -13.46
CA GLN A 102 2.29 19.76 -14.02
C GLN A 102 1.58 19.19 -15.25
N THR A 103 2.33 18.57 -16.15
CA THR A 103 1.82 18.02 -17.41
C THR A 103 0.92 16.81 -17.18
N LEU A 104 1.26 15.97 -16.21
CA LEU A 104 0.62 14.69 -15.97
C LEU A 104 -0.53 14.73 -14.97
N SER A 105 -0.70 15.84 -14.23
CA SER A 105 -1.75 16.01 -13.21
C SER A 105 -3.16 15.62 -13.68
N ALA A 106 -3.51 15.90 -14.95
CA ALA A 106 -4.79 15.54 -15.55
C ALA A 106 -4.99 14.02 -15.76
N TYR A 107 -3.90 13.25 -15.74
CA TYR A 107 -3.89 11.81 -15.87
C TYR A 107 -3.67 11.10 -14.54
N ALA A 108 -3.65 11.84 -13.44
CA ALA A 108 -3.36 11.25 -12.16
C ALA A 108 -4.45 10.25 -11.76
N HIS A 109 -4.02 9.10 -11.26
CA HIS A 109 -4.90 8.06 -10.75
C HIS A 109 -4.83 8.03 -9.23
N THR A 110 -5.98 7.97 -8.57
CA THR A 110 -6.04 7.64 -7.15
C THR A 110 -6.50 6.19 -7.06
N PRO A 111 -5.69 5.28 -6.47
CA PRO A 111 -6.17 3.94 -6.17
C PRO A 111 -7.47 3.97 -5.36
N GLN A 112 -8.43 3.13 -5.73
CA GLN A 112 -9.73 3.01 -5.04
C GLN A 112 -10.04 1.55 -4.76
N VAL A 113 -10.94 1.30 -3.82
CA VAL A 113 -11.50 -0.03 -3.62
C VAL A 113 -12.60 -0.26 -4.67
N GLY A 114 -12.37 -1.21 -5.56
CA GLY A 114 -13.34 -1.64 -6.55
C GLY A 114 -14.60 -2.21 -5.91
N LYS A 115 -15.68 -2.32 -6.68
CA LYS A 115 -16.96 -2.89 -6.21
C LYS A 115 -16.83 -4.33 -5.72
N ASP A 116 -15.83 -5.06 -6.20
CA ASP A 116 -15.50 -6.42 -5.78
C ASP A 116 -14.64 -6.46 -4.50
N GLY A 117 -14.34 -5.30 -3.91
CA GLY A 117 -13.54 -5.13 -2.70
C GLY A 117 -12.03 -5.25 -2.93
N TYR A 118 -11.57 -5.23 -4.18
CA TYR A 118 -10.14 -5.24 -4.51
C TYR A 118 -9.65 -3.84 -4.89
N LEU A 119 -8.45 -3.47 -4.45
CA LEU A 119 -7.83 -2.22 -4.83
C LEU A 119 -7.52 -2.21 -6.33
N THR A 120 -7.77 -1.07 -6.98
CA THR A 120 -7.49 -0.88 -8.42
C THR A 120 -6.03 -0.51 -8.71
N ASP A 121 -5.18 -0.47 -7.68
CA ASP A 121 -3.76 -0.18 -7.81
C ASP A 121 -3.04 -1.32 -8.54
N PRO A 122 -2.45 -1.11 -9.73
CA PRO A 122 -1.71 -2.16 -10.44
C PRO A 122 -0.42 -2.57 -9.72
N GLY A 123 0.06 -1.80 -8.75
CA GLY A 123 1.14 -2.17 -7.85
C GLY A 123 0.70 -3.10 -6.71
N ILE A 124 -0.57 -3.51 -6.66
CA ILE A 124 -1.10 -4.50 -5.72
C ILE A 124 -1.50 -5.75 -6.51
N THR A 125 -0.81 -6.87 -6.22
CA THR A 125 -1.10 -8.15 -6.85
C THR A 125 -2.38 -8.73 -6.27
N LYS A 126 -3.45 -8.80 -7.07
CA LYS A 126 -4.69 -9.49 -6.69
C LYS A 126 -4.47 -11.01 -6.66
N GLN A 127 -4.43 -11.59 -5.46
CA GLN A 127 -4.13 -13.00 -5.20
C GLN A 127 -5.22 -13.63 -4.30
N PRO A 128 -6.46 -13.77 -4.78
CA PRO A 128 -7.60 -14.15 -3.95
C PRO A 128 -7.45 -15.56 -3.36
N ILE A 129 -7.70 -15.70 -2.06
CA ILE A 129 -7.73 -16.97 -1.34
C ILE A 129 -9.11 -17.11 -0.70
N ALA A 130 -10.01 -17.83 -1.38
CA ALA A 130 -11.41 -17.99 -0.97
C ALA A 130 -11.57 -18.51 0.47
N ALA A 131 -10.63 -19.32 0.96
CA ALA A 131 -10.66 -19.82 2.33
C ALA A 131 -10.58 -18.71 3.40
N LEU A 132 -10.05 -17.53 3.09
CA LEU A 132 -9.93 -16.41 4.02
C LEU A 132 -11.22 -15.63 4.21
N GLU A 133 -12.17 -15.70 3.27
CA GLU A 133 -13.39 -14.88 3.30
C GLU A 133 -14.43 -15.52 4.22
N LYS A 134 -14.68 -14.89 5.38
CA LYS A 134 -15.49 -15.46 6.47
C LYS A 134 -16.86 -14.79 6.66
N GLY A 135 -17.27 -13.94 5.72
CA GLY A 135 -18.54 -13.22 5.74
C GLY A 135 -18.36 -11.73 5.54
N THR A 136 -19.46 -11.00 5.39
CA THR A 136 -19.45 -9.59 4.98
C THR A 136 -18.74 -8.68 5.97
N LEU A 137 -17.75 -7.91 5.50
CA LEU A 137 -17.19 -6.75 6.19
C LEU A 137 -17.96 -5.51 5.73
N LYS A 138 -18.76 -4.93 6.63
CA LYS A 138 -19.66 -3.81 6.28
C LYS A 138 -18.99 -2.46 6.46
N ASP A 139 -18.29 -2.31 7.58
CA ASP A 139 -17.65 -1.07 7.99
C ASP A 139 -16.20 -1.37 8.33
N VAL A 140 -15.28 -0.53 7.88
CA VAL A 140 -13.87 -0.61 8.23
C VAL A 140 -13.56 0.54 9.17
N HIS A 141 -13.17 0.21 10.40
CA HIS A 141 -12.84 1.18 11.43
C HIS A 141 -11.36 1.18 11.82
N ALA A 142 -10.61 0.17 11.39
CA ALA A 142 -9.22 0.04 11.75
C ALA A 142 -8.39 -0.78 10.76
N VAL A 143 -7.08 -0.56 10.81
CA VAL A 143 -6.08 -1.46 10.23
C VAL A 143 -5.34 -2.16 11.37
N VAL A 144 -5.09 -3.46 11.25
CA VAL A 144 -4.30 -4.23 12.22
C VAL A 144 -3.05 -4.77 11.53
N MET A 145 -1.88 -4.41 12.06
CA MET A 145 -0.59 -4.82 11.54
C MET A 145 -0.10 -6.12 12.19
N HIS A 146 0.37 -7.06 11.36
CA HIS A 146 0.83 -8.40 11.74
C HIS A 146 2.21 -8.69 11.13
N ARG A 147 2.95 -9.63 11.73
CA ARG A 147 4.08 -10.32 11.08
C ARG A 147 3.77 -11.79 10.92
N THR A 148 4.29 -12.39 9.84
CA THR A 148 3.98 -13.77 9.45
C THR A 148 4.56 -14.85 10.36
N GLU A 149 5.56 -14.52 11.19
CA GLU A 149 6.47 -15.49 11.86
C GLU A 149 7.32 -16.34 10.90
N GLY A 150 6.98 -16.40 9.61
CA GLY A 150 7.77 -16.99 8.53
C GLY A 150 8.73 -16.04 7.83
N SER A 151 9.49 -16.60 6.88
CA SER A 151 10.53 -15.90 6.12
C SER A 151 10.21 -15.61 4.66
N THR A 152 9.06 -16.08 4.15
CA THR A 152 8.68 -15.92 2.73
C THR A 152 7.18 -15.65 2.57
N ALA A 153 6.80 -14.85 1.57
CA ALA A 153 5.39 -14.67 1.23
C ALA A 153 4.74 -15.99 0.79
N GLN A 154 5.45 -16.83 0.03
CA GLN A 154 4.90 -18.11 -0.43
C GLN A 154 4.51 -19.02 0.74
N GLY A 155 5.28 -19.03 1.84
CA GLY A 155 4.93 -19.74 3.06
C GLY A 155 3.64 -19.21 3.70
N ALA A 156 3.52 -17.88 3.83
CA ALA A 156 2.32 -17.23 4.36
C ALA A 156 1.08 -17.50 3.49
N LEU A 157 1.19 -17.32 2.18
CA LEU A 157 0.12 -17.61 1.21
C LEU A 157 -0.34 -19.07 1.26
N ASN A 158 0.56 -20.01 1.53
CA ASN A 158 0.20 -21.41 1.73
C ASN A 158 -0.54 -21.64 3.05
N SER A 159 -0.10 -21.00 4.13
CA SER A 159 -0.79 -21.03 5.43
C SER A 159 -2.21 -20.47 5.33
N PHE A 160 -2.40 -19.38 4.60
CA PHE A 160 -3.70 -18.72 4.40
C PHE A 160 -4.76 -19.63 3.77
N LYS A 161 -4.36 -20.66 3.01
CA LYS A 161 -5.27 -21.66 2.44
C LYS A 161 -5.98 -22.50 3.52
N THR A 162 -5.49 -22.51 4.75
CA THR A 162 -6.18 -23.13 5.90
C THR A 162 -7.36 -22.30 6.42
N GLY A 163 -7.48 -21.05 5.96
CA GLY A 163 -8.61 -20.16 6.26
C GLY A 163 -8.39 -19.18 7.42
N THR A 164 -7.16 -19.10 7.96
CA THR A 164 -6.73 -18.02 8.88
C THR A 164 -5.69 -17.16 8.18
N GLY A 165 -5.81 -15.84 8.26
CA GLY A 165 -4.94 -14.90 7.56
C GLY A 165 -5.57 -13.53 7.38
N THR A 166 -4.89 -12.66 6.63
CA THR A 166 -5.20 -11.23 6.48
C THR A 166 -5.74 -10.87 5.10
N HIS A 167 -6.16 -9.62 4.93
CA HIS A 167 -6.61 -9.08 3.64
C HIS A 167 -5.42 -8.79 2.72
N PHE A 168 -4.28 -8.41 3.30
CA PHE A 168 -3.05 -8.13 2.58
C PHE A 168 -1.85 -8.84 3.17
N LEU A 169 -0.90 -9.17 2.29
CA LEU A 169 0.43 -9.67 2.62
C LEU A 169 1.49 -8.81 1.92
N ILE A 170 2.56 -8.44 2.62
CA ILE A 170 3.68 -7.68 2.06
C ILE A 170 4.96 -8.52 2.18
N ASP A 171 5.56 -8.87 1.03
CA ASP A 171 6.82 -9.62 0.98
C ASP A 171 8.03 -8.75 1.33
N LYS A 172 9.20 -9.36 1.52
CA LYS A 172 10.46 -8.67 1.86
C LYS A 172 10.90 -7.64 0.83
N ASP A 173 10.56 -7.85 -0.44
CA ASP A 173 10.85 -6.93 -1.55
C ASP A 173 9.81 -5.80 -1.71
N GLY A 174 8.82 -5.73 -0.81
CA GLY A 174 7.74 -4.74 -0.88
C GLY A 174 6.56 -5.16 -1.76
N THR A 175 6.59 -6.33 -2.41
CA THR A 175 5.42 -6.81 -3.19
C THR A 175 4.20 -6.92 -2.28
N ILE A 176 3.12 -6.21 -2.65
CA ILE A 176 1.84 -6.25 -1.95
C ILE A 176 0.94 -7.26 -2.65
N TYR A 177 0.42 -8.22 -1.90
CA TYR A 177 -0.63 -9.13 -2.33
C TYR A 177 -1.93 -8.76 -1.61
N GLN A 178 -3.02 -8.62 -2.35
CA GLN A 178 -4.36 -8.60 -1.77
C GLN A 178 -4.96 -10.00 -1.83
N THR A 179 -5.12 -10.62 -0.66
CA THR A 179 -5.49 -12.03 -0.49
C THR A 179 -6.96 -12.26 -0.23
N ALA A 180 -7.70 -11.23 0.20
CA ALA A 180 -9.15 -11.28 0.38
C ALA A 180 -9.81 -9.97 -0.06
N SER A 181 -11.08 -10.05 -0.46
CA SER A 181 -11.90 -8.86 -0.71
C SER A 181 -12.06 -8.02 0.55
N LEU A 182 -11.98 -6.70 0.44
CA LEU A 182 -12.31 -5.76 1.52
C LEU A 182 -13.81 -5.72 1.84
N ASN A 183 -14.65 -6.40 1.06
CA ASN A 183 -16.07 -6.64 1.39
C ASN A 183 -16.25 -7.87 2.30
N GLN A 184 -15.17 -8.59 2.62
CA GLN A 184 -15.18 -9.83 3.38
C GLN A 184 -14.25 -9.72 4.60
N GLN A 185 -14.72 -10.18 5.74
CA GLN A 185 -13.93 -10.32 6.95
C GLN A 185 -12.93 -11.46 6.78
N THR A 186 -11.74 -11.30 7.32
CA THR A 186 -10.79 -12.41 7.51
C THR A 186 -10.58 -12.72 8.98
N GLN A 187 -10.09 -13.93 9.30
CA GLN A 187 -9.74 -14.31 10.67
C GLN A 187 -8.29 -13.92 10.97
N HIS A 188 -8.06 -12.70 11.49
CA HIS A 188 -6.71 -12.20 11.76
C HIS A 188 -6.47 -11.67 13.18
N VAL A 189 -7.50 -11.21 13.91
CA VAL A 189 -7.33 -10.60 15.26
C VAL A 189 -7.41 -11.63 16.39
N GLY A 190 -8.41 -12.52 16.33
CA GLY A 190 -8.71 -13.44 17.43
C GLY A 190 -9.36 -12.76 18.64
N LYS A 191 -8.97 -13.16 19.86
CA LYS A 191 -9.56 -12.66 21.11
C LYS A 191 -8.91 -11.33 21.50
N ILE A 192 -9.69 -10.26 21.49
CA ILE A 192 -9.24 -8.94 21.93
C ILE A 192 -9.08 -8.84 23.45
N ARG A 193 -8.17 -7.96 23.87
CA ARG A 193 -7.94 -7.53 25.25
C ARG A 193 -8.95 -6.46 25.68
N GLY A 194 -9.02 -6.21 26.98
CA GLY A 194 -9.84 -5.14 27.55
C GLY A 194 -9.27 -3.77 27.22
N ARG A 195 -9.92 -3.00 26.33
CA ARG A 195 -9.36 -1.71 25.87
C ARG A 195 -9.06 -0.77 27.03
N CYS A 196 -10.01 -0.62 27.95
CA CYS A 196 -9.86 0.32 29.06
C CYS A 196 -8.74 -0.06 30.03
N VAL A 197 -8.41 -1.37 30.12
CA VAL A 197 -7.34 -1.87 30.96
C VAL A 197 -6.00 -1.51 30.35
N GLU A 198 -5.84 -1.78 29.05
CA GLU A 198 -4.62 -1.48 28.32
C GLU A 198 -4.37 0.04 28.20
N GLU A 199 -5.44 0.85 28.12
CA GLU A 199 -5.34 2.32 28.11
C GLU A 199 -5.34 2.95 29.52
N GLY A 200 -5.56 2.17 30.58
CA GLY A 200 -5.54 2.65 31.97
C GLY A 200 -6.69 3.61 32.34
N ASN A 201 -7.82 3.54 31.64
CA ASN A 201 -8.95 4.48 31.75
C ASN A 201 -10.29 3.82 32.12
N CYS A 202 -10.28 2.60 32.66
CA CYS A 202 -11.52 1.90 33.05
C CYS A 202 -12.40 2.70 34.02
N SER A 203 -13.72 2.60 33.80
CA SER A 203 -14.72 3.02 34.78
C SER A 203 -14.67 2.13 36.04
N LYS A 204 -15.41 2.51 37.09
CA LYS A 204 -15.50 1.72 38.31
C LYS A 204 -16.15 0.35 38.05
N GLU A 205 -17.17 0.33 37.20
CA GLU A 205 -17.92 -0.86 36.82
C GLU A 205 -17.04 -1.82 36.01
N GLU A 206 -16.32 -1.28 35.02
CA GLU A 206 -15.35 -2.05 34.23
C GLU A 206 -14.26 -2.63 35.12
N LYS A 207 -13.68 -1.81 36.02
CA LYS A 207 -12.67 -2.28 36.95
C LYS A 207 -13.17 -3.42 37.83
N ALA A 208 -14.39 -3.32 38.36
CA ALA A 208 -14.99 -4.39 39.15
C ALA A 208 -15.17 -5.69 38.35
N PHE A 209 -15.51 -5.60 37.06
CA PHE A 209 -15.57 -6.77 36.18
C PHE A 209 -14.19 -7.40 36.00
N PHE A 210 -13.15 -6.62 35.67
CA PHE A 210 -11.80 -7.14 35.44
C PHE A 210 -11.16 -7.71 36.71
N ASP A 211 -11.33 -7.05 37.86
CA ASP A 211 -10.83 -7.51 39.17
C ASP A 211 -11.46 -8.86 39.55
N LYS A 212 -12.76 -9.03 39.29
CA LYS A 212 -13.48 -10.30 39.53
C LYS A 212 -13.09 -11.38 38.53
N THR A 213 -12.91 -11.02 37.26
CA THR A 213 -12.68 -11.97 36.16
C THR A 213 -11.26 -12.51 36.17
N GLY A 214 -10.28 -11.70 36.54
CA GLY A 214 -8.86 -12.06 36.48
C GLY A 214 -8.41 -12.43 35.07
N TRP A 215 -7.42 -13.31 34.96
CA TRP A 215 -6.95 -13.79 33.65
C TRP A 215 -7.94 -14.79 33.05
N ASN A 216 -8.84 -14.30 32.19
CA ASN A 216 -9.74 -15.13 31.40
C ASN A 216 -9.95 -14.50 30.00
N PRO A 217 -9.06 -14.79 29.03
CA PRO A 217 -9.12 -14.20 27.69
C PRO A 217 -10.46 -14.37 26.97
N LYS A 218 -11.18 -15.48 27.21
CA LYS A 218 -12.49 -15.70 26.60
C LYS A 218 -13.55 -14.78 27.22
N ALA A 219 -13.64 -14.74 28.54
CA ALA A 219 -14.61 -13.88 29.22
C ALA A 219 -14.36 -12.39 28.93
N ILE A 220 -13.09 -11.97 28.92
CA ILE A 220 -12.68 -10.61 28.54
C ILE A 220 -13.10 -10.30 27.11
N HIS A 221 -12.78 -11.20 26.16
CA HIS A 221 -13.19 -11.02 24.77
C HIS A 221 -14.70 -10.92 24.60
N ASP A 222 -15.46 -11.81 25.24
CA ASP A 222 -16.92 -11.83 25.13
C ASP A 222 -17.53 -10.54 25.73
N HIS A 223 -16.95 -10.01 26.82
CA HIS A 223 -17.33 -8.72 27.42
C HIS A 223 -17.02 -7.54 26.49
N GLU A 224 -15.81 -7.47 25.94
CA GLU A 224 -15.40 -6.41 25.02
C GLU A 224 -16.22 -6.44 23.73
N LYS A 225 -16.47 -7.63 23.17
CA LYS A 225 -17.23 -7.83 21.93
C LYS A 225 -18.64 -7.26 22.00
N ALA A 226 -19.24 -7.20 23.18
CA ALA A 226 -20.57 -6.62 23.39
C ALA A 226 -20.58 -5.09 23.27
N LYS A 227 -19.42 -4.43 23.34
CA LYS A 227 -19.27 -2.97 23.26
C LYS A 227 -19.24 -2.51 21.80
N PRO A 228 -19.76 -1.31 21.49
CA PRO A 228 -19.55 -0.71 20.19
C PRO A 228 -18.08 -0.33 20.00
N TYR A 229 -17.63 -0.27 18.75
CA TYR A 229 -16.40 0.47 18.45
C TYR A 229 -16.71 1.98 18.56
N PRO A 230 -15.85 2.82 19.18
CA PRO A 230 -14.49 2.55 19.62
C PRO A 230 -14.32 2.15 21.11
N ASP A 231 -15.38 1.83 21.86
CA ASP A 231 -15.24 1.50 23.30
C ASP A 231 -14.46 0.19 23.56
N ARG A 232 -14.27 -0.62 22.50
CA ARG A 232 -13.39 -1.80 22.45
C ARG A 232 -12.33 -1.66 21.36
N PHE A 233 -11.33 -2.54 21.37
CA PHE A 233 -10.42 -2.70 20.24
C PHE A 233 -11.13 -3.24 18.97
N PRO A 234 -10.54 -3.02 17.78
CA PRO A 234 -11.08 -3.58 16.55
C PRO A 234 -11.04 -5.10 16.53
N MET A 235 -11.95 -5.68 15.75
CA MET A 235 -12.15 -7.11 15.57
C MET A 235 -12.09 -7.47 14.08
N ASN A 236 -12.10 -8.76 13.76
CA ASN A 236 -12.22 -9.24 12.37
C ASN A 236 -13.39 -8.62 11.60
N SER A 237 -14.46 -8.22 12.32
CA SER A 237 -15.70 -7.73 11.73
C SER A 237 -15.72 -6.25 11.38
N ASP A 238 -14.68 -5.50 11.76
CA ASP A 238 -14.58 -4.07 11.52
C ASP A 238 -13.15 -3.59 11.27
N SER A 239 -12.26 -4.48 10.84
CA SER A 239 -10.88 -4.13 10.55
C SER A 239 -10.26 -4.88 9.38
N VAL A 240 -9.23 -4.26 8.83
CA VAL A 240 -8.40 -4.79 7.76
C VAL A 240 -7.07 -5.26 8.33
N GLY A 241 -6.80 -6.55 8.28
CA GLY A 241 -5.48 -7.11 8.57
C GLY A 241 -4.47 -6.91 7.43
N ILE A 242 -3.24 -6.51 7.78
CA ILE A 242 -2.06 -6.49 6.90
C ILE A 242 -0.96 -7.33 7.55
N GLU A 243 -0.50 -8.37 6.86
CA GLU A 243 0.60 -9.23 7.32
C GLU A 243 1.88 -8.88 6.58
N VAL A 244 2.99 -8.78 7.30
CA VAL A 244 4.30 -8.41 6.75
C VAL A 244 5.26 -9.58 6.96
N VAL A 245 5.94 -10.02 5.90
CA VAL A 245 6.88 -11.14 6.00
C VAL A 245 8.02 -10.80 6.96
N GLY A 246 8.08 -11.53 8.08
CA GLY A 246 9.05 -11.28 9.15
C GLY A 246 9.08 -12.42 10.15
N SER A 247 10.29 -12.90 10.44
CA SER A 247 10.53 -14.00 11.37
C SER A 247 10.65 -13.53 12.82
N TYR A 248 10.34 -14.42 13.76
CA TYR A 248 10.59 -14.22 15.18
C TYR A 248 11.80 -15.02 15.63
N ASN A 249 12.76 -14.36 16.27
CA ASN A 249 13.90 -15.03 16.89
C ASN A 249 13.57 -15.34 18.36
N SER A 250 13.30 -16.62 18.64
CA SER A 250 12.91 -17.08 19.97
C SER A 250 13.99 -16.98 21.04
N LYS A 251 15.27 -16.87 20.64
CA LYS A 251 16.43 -16.71 21.54
C LYS A 251 16.57 -15.26 21.99
N THR A 252 16.52 -14.32 21.06
CA THR A 252 16.65 -12.89 21.35
C THR A 252 15.33 -12.24 21.72
N LYS A 253 14.21 -12.93 21.51
CA LYS A 253 12.84 -12.43 21.71
C LYS A 253 12.53 -11.21 20.84
N THR A 254 13.09 -11.16 19.63
CA THR A 254 12.95 -10.05 18.69
C THR A 254 12.33 -10.50 17.37
N TRP A 255 11.63 -9.57 16.74
CA TRP A 255 11.15 -9.71 15.37
C TRP A 255 12.14 -9.12 14.37
N ASP A 256 12.11 -9.61 13.13
CA ASP A 256 12.75 -8.92 12.02
C ASP A 256 12.23 -7.48 11.92
N ALA A 257 13.16 -6.53 11.77
CA ALA A 257 12.82 -5.18 11.33
C ALA A 257 12.26 -5.22 9.90
N PRO A 258 11.27 -4.36 9.56
CA PRO A 258 10.81 -4.25 8.18
C PRO A 258 11.95 -3.76 7.28
N THR A 259 12.01 -4.27 6.05
CA THR A 259 12.92 -3.73 5.03
C THR A 259 12.47 -2.33 4.59
N PRO A 260 13.34 -1.53 3.95
CA PRO A 260 12.94 -0.26 3.36
C PRO A 260 11.77 -0.39 2.37
N GLU A 261 11.78 -1.45 1.56
CA GLU A 261 10.74 -1.75 0.56
C GLU A 261 9.41 -2.11 1.24
N GLN A 262 9.45 -2.92 2.31
CA GLN A 262 8.30 -3.18 3.15
C GLN A 262 7.76 -1.89 3.78
N THR A 263 8.63 -1.05 4.32
CA THR A 263 8.23 0.22 4.95
C THR A 263 7.53 1.14 3.95
N ALA A 264 8.08 1.29 2.75
CA ALA A 264 7.45 2.06 1.68
C ALA A 264 6.07 1.50 1.31
N SER A 265 5.95 0.18 1.20
CA SER A 265 4.72 -0.51 0.82
C SER A 265 3.65 -0.46 1.92
N ILE A 266 4.05 -0.59 3.19
CA ILE A 266 3.18 -0.41 4.36
C ILE A 266 2.63 1.01 4.36
N ASN A 267 3.48 2.03 4.24
CA ASN A 267 3.04 3.42 4.25
C ASN A 267 2.11 3.75 3.08
N LYS A 268 2.41 3.24 1.88
CA LYS A 268 1.54 3.36 0.71
C LYS A 268 0.16 2.73 0.96
N LEU A 269 0.14 1.48 1.40
CA LEU A 269 -1.09 0.73 1.61
C LEU A 269 -1.95 1.30 2.74
N VAL A 270 -1.33 1.59 3.89
CA VAL A 270 -2.01 2.19 5.04
C VAL A 270 -2.55 3.57 4.68
N GLY A 271 -1.77 4.41 3.99
CA GLY A 271 -2.26 5.72 3.53
C GLY A 271 -3.44 5.62 2.56
N THR A 272 -3.43 4.61 1.68
CA THR A 272 -4.56 4.32 0.77
C THR A 272 -5.81 3.94 1.55
N LEU A 273 -5.69 3.00 2.50
CA LEU A 273 -6.81 2.55 3.34
C LEU A 273 -7.32 3.65 4.26
N GLN A 274 -6.42 4.48 4.81
CA GLN A 274 -6.77 5.62 5.64
C GLN A 274 -7.65 6.61 4.88
N LYS A 275 -7.32 6.95 3.64
CA LYS A 275 -8.21 7.81 2.86
C LYS A 275 -9.53 7.12 2.54
N GLU A 276 -9.48 5.90 2.00
CA GLU A 276 -10.67 5.21 1.51
C GLU A 276 -11.75 5.11 2.59
N TYR A 277 -11.34 4.81 3.83
CA TYR A 277 -12.24 4.58 4.94
C TYR A 277 -12.28 5.73 5.96
N GLY A 278 -11.63 6.86 5.67
CA GLY A 278 -11.59 8.02 6.57
C GLY A 278 -10.86 7.78 7.89
N LEU A 279 -9.89 6.85 7.91
CA LEU A 279 -9.07 6.51 9.06
C LEU A 279 -7.88 7.46 9.21
N ASN A 280 -7.24 7.42 10.36
CA ASN A 280 -6.00 8.16 10.64
C ASN A 280 -5.06 7.32 11.53
N ASP A 281 -3.97 7.90 12.02
CA ASP A 281 -2.90 7.12 12.69
C ASP A 281 -3.32 6.42 13.98
N LYS A 282 -4.34 6.91 14.72
CA LYS A 282 -4.88 6.20 15.91
C LYS A 282 -5.71 4.98 15.56
N ASP A 283 -6.09 4.82 14.30
CA ASP A 283 -6.91 3.71 13.82
C ASP A 283 -6.04 2.56 13.25
N VAL A 284 -4.70 2.68 13.34
CA VAL A 284 -3.73 1.65 12.95
C VAL A 284 -3.17 0.98 14.21
N TYR A 285 -3.52 -0.29 14.41
CA TYR A 285 -3.23 -1.04 15.62
C TYR A 285 -2.13 -2.08 15.41
N LYS A 286 -1.37 -2.32 16.48
CA LYS A 286 -0.40 -3.41 16.59
C LYS A 286 -1.13 -4.64 17.12
N HIS A 287 -0.99 -5.79 16.48
CA HIS A 287 -1.74 -6.99 16.87
C HIS A 287 -1.49 -7.41 18.33
N ASP A 288 -0.24 -7.31 18.80
CA ASP A 288 0.19 -7.64 20.15
C ASP A 288 -0.34 -6.68 21.23
N ALA A 289 -0.68 -5.44 20.85
CA ALA A 289 -1.28 -4.47 21.77
C ALA A 289 -2.78 -4.72 21.99
N ILE A 290 -3.48 -5.27 21.00
CA ILE A 290 -4.94 -5.43 21.05
C ILE A 290 -5.39 -6.87 21.34
N SER A 291 -4.49 -7.85 21.19
CA SER A 291 -4.80 -9.29 21.28
C SER A 291 -3.70 -10.06 22.02
N TYR A 292 -3.94 -11.32 22.33
CA TYR A 292 -3.02 -12.19 23.08
C TYR A 292 -1.98 -12.81 22.16
N LYS A 293 -1.05 -11.98 21.69
CA LYS A 293 -0.04 -12.33 20.70
C LYS A 293 1.39 -12.12 21.21
N THR A 294 2.36 -12.64 20.47
CA THR A 294 3.77 -12.50 20.81
C THR A 294 4.14 -11.02 20.79
N LEU A 295 4.67 -10.49 21.91
CA LEU A 295 5.02 -9.06 22.00
C LEU A 295 5.89 -8.65 20.82
N GLY A 296 5.56 -7.50 20.23
CA GLY A 296 6.24 -6.93 19.07
C GLY A 296 5.73 -7.41 17.71
N GLU A 297 4.76 -8.33 17.64
CA GLU A 297 4.27 -8.88 16.36
C GLU A 297 3.84 -7.77 15.38
N GLY A 298 3.04 -6.82 15.83
CA GLY A 298 2.61 -5.68 15.02
C GLY A 298 3.46 -4.41 15.21
N ALA A 299 4.42 -4.44 16.14
CA ALA A 299 5.18 -3.25 16.50
C ALA A 299 6.15 -2.81 15.41
N ASP A 300 6.32 -1.49 15.30
CA ASP A 300 7.32 -0.82 14.44
C ASP A 300 7.19 -1.13 12.94
N LEU A 301 6.05 -1.69 12.50
CA LEU A 301 5.74 -1.90 11.09
C LEU A 301 5.25 -0.62 10.41
N TYR A 302 4.22 0.02 10.99
CA TYR A 302 3.73 1.31 10.53
C TYR A 302 4.26 2.41 11.42
N VAL A 303 4.95 3.38 10.80
CA VAL A 303 5.42 4.59 11.48
C VAL A 303 4.88 5.77 10.69
N PRO A 304 3.96 6.57 11.27
CA PRO A 304 3.40 7.73 10.60
C PRO A 304 4.50 8.66 10.09
N GLY A 305 4.28 9.28 8.92
CA GLY A 305 5.28 10.00 8.12
C GLY A 305 6.07 11.15 8.78
N ASN A 306 5.90 11.40 10.07
CA ASN A 306 6.63 12.39 10.87
C ASN A 306 7.47 11.78 12.01
N ARG A 307 7.70 10.46 12.05
CA ARG A 307 8.55 9.85 13.10
C ARG A 307 9.54 8.85 12.52
N THR A 308 10.79 8.92 12.98
CA THR A 308 11.77 7.84 12.82
C THR A 308 11.29 6.64 13.63
N PRO A 309 11.40 5.39 13.13
CA PRO A 309 11.05 4.21 13.92
C PRO A 309 11.85 4.19 15.23
N PRO A 310 11.20 3.92 16.38
CA PRO A 310 11.93 3.68 17.62
C PRO A 310 12.79 2.41 17.48
N ALA A 311 13.81 2.29 18.33
CA ALA A 311 14.61 1.07 18.41
C ALA A 311 13.71 -0.16 18.67
N PRO A 312 14.05 -1.35 18.15
CA PRO A 312 13.24 -2.55 18.31
C PRO A 312 12.88 -2.81 19.78
N VAL A 313 11.60 -3.03 20.05
CA VAL A 313 11.12 -3.36 21.39
C VAL A 313 11.62 -4.75 21.80
N VAL A 314 12.52 -4.81 22.78
CA VAL A 314 12.99 -6.05 23.41
C VAL A 314 12.03 -6.43 24.54
N GLN A 315 11.57 -7.69 24.59
CA GLN A 315 10.76 -8.16 25.72
C GLN A 315 11.56 -8.02 27.03
N PRO A 316 11.04 -7.35 28.08
CA PRO A 316 11.64 -7.45 29.40
C PRO A 316 11.52 -8.90 29.89
N SER A 317 12.56 -9.37 30.58
CA SER A 317 12.55 -10.67 31.24
C SER A 317 11.46 -10.69 32.32
N GLY A 318 10.29 -11.22 31.97
CA GLY A 318 9.24 -11.54 32.94
C GLY A 318 9.71 -12.68 33.86
N PRO A 319 9.17 -12.78 35.09
CA PRO A 319 9.60 -13.79 36.04
C PRO A 319 9.35 -15.18 35.45
N THR A 320 10.35 -16.05 35.60
CA THR A 320 10.27 -17.46 35.27
C THR A 320 9.04 -18.08 35.95
N ARG A 321 8.28 -18.85 35.18
CA ARG A 321 7.08 -19.56 35.60
C ARG A 321 7.35 -20.49 36.79
#